data_AF-A0AAE2JUS2-F1
#
_entry.id   AF-A0AAE2JUS2-F1
#
_cell.length_a   1.000
_cell.length_b   1.000
_cell.length_c   1.000
_cell.angle_alpha   90.00
_cell.angle_beta   90.00
_cell.angle_gamma   90.00
#
_symmetry.space_group_name_H-M   'P 1'
#
loop_
_entity.id
_entity.type
_entity.pdbx_description
1 polymer ?
#
loop_
_entity_poly.entity_id
_entity_poly.type
_entity_poly.pdbx_seq_one_letter_code
_entity_poly.pdbx_strand_id
1 'polypeptide(L)'
;MSWTPKEYKLLIKGAKLKEIDQWERMARNAMFHRYALNEKRPKESKMFDARKAKRELERDITGDANNWRSSNVNELGSKAKAVQRFNDAIRAHFGKQL
;
A
#
# COMPACT_ATOMS: atom_id res chain seq x y z
N MET A 1 5.78 -15.21 33.52
CA MET A 1 5.43 -13.84 33.05
C MET A 1 4.64 -14.02 31.76
N SER A 2 3.33 -13.78 31.78
CA SER A 2 2.45 -13.87 30.60
C SER A 2 2.19 -12.48 30.05
N TRP A 3 2.24 -12.33 28.73
CA TRP A 3 1.92 -11.07 28.09
C TRP A 3 0.42 -10.89 27.98
N THR A 4 -0.03 -9.66 28.16
CA THR A 4 -1.42 -9.30 27.86
C THR A 4 -1.66 -9.41 26.34
N PRO A 5 -2.90 -9.67 25.90
CA PRO A 5 -3.23 -9.73 24.47
C PRO A 5 -2.82 -8.46 23.70
N LYS A 6 -2.81 -7.30 24.36
CA LYS A 6 -2.37 -6.03 23.80
C LYS A 6 -0.85 -5.99 23.57
N GLU A 7 -0.08 -6.41 24.57
CA GLU A 7 1.38 -6.48 24.48
C GLU A 7 1.82 -7.48 23.41
N TYR A 8 1.15 -8.63 23.31
CA TYR A 8 1.40 -9.61 22.27
C TYR A 8 1.17 -9.04 20.85
N LYS A 9 0.05 -8.32 20.64
CA LYS A 9 -0.22 -7.64 19.36
C LYS A 9 0.84 -6.58 19.03
N LEU A 10 1.27 -5.79 20.02
CA LEU A 10 2.31 -4.78 19.84
C LEU A 10 3.67 -5.42 19.52
N LEU A 11 3.97 -6.59 20.08
CA LEU A 11 5.21 -7.29 19.76
C LEU A 11 5.21 -7.80 18.31
N ILE A 12 4.12 -8.45 17.87
CA ILE A 12 3.99 -8.88 16.47
C ILE A 12 4.09 -7.67 15.53
N LYS A 13 3.44 -6.55 15.87
CA LYS A 13 3.54 -5.30 15.12
C LYS A 13 4.98 -4.83 15.00
N GLY A 14 5.71 -4.79 16.12
CA GLY A 14 7.11 -4.38 16.15
C GLY A 14 8.01 -5.30 15.31
N ALA A 15 7.79 -6.61 15.36
CA ALA A 15 8.52 -7.58 14.53
C ALA A 15 8.28 -7.33 13.03
N LYS A 16 7.02 -7.20 12.62
CA LYS A 16 6.66 -6.90 11.21
C LYS A 16 7.19 -5.55 10.74
N LEU A 17 7.23 -4.53 11.60
CA LEU A 17 7.85 -3.23 11.26
C LEU A 17 9.35 -3.37 10.99
N LYS A 18 10.06 -4.18 11.78
CA LYS A 18 11.48 -4.46 11.54
C LYS A 18 11.71 -5.16 10.20
N GLU A 19 10.85 -6.11 9.85
CA GLU A 19 10.91 -6.78 8.54
C GLU A 19 10.72 -5.77 7.41
N ILE A 20 9.71 -4.89 7.49
CA ILE A 20 9.47 -3.84 6.49
C ILE A 20 10.70 -2.94 6.33
N ASP A 21 11.32 -2.52 7.43
CA ASP A 21 12.53 -1.69 7.37
C ASP A 21 13.73 -2.45 6.76
N GLN A 22 13.82 -3.77 6.96
CA GLN A 22 14.84 -4.61 6.30
C GLN A 22 14.63 -4.66 4.78
N TRP A 23 13.39 -4.82 4.32
CA TRP A 23 13.03 -4.79 2.91
C TRP A 23 13.32 -3.44 2.26
N GLU A 24 13.05 -2.34 2.97
CA GLU A 24 13.38 -0.99 2.50
C GLU A 24 14.90 -0.81 2.31
N ARG A 25 15.71 -1.30 3.24
CA ARG A 25 17.18 -1.27 3.10
C ARG A 25 17.66 -2.13 1.92
N MET A 26 17.09 -3.31 1.74
CA MET A 26 17.41 -4.16 0.59
C MET A 26 17.03 -3.51 -0.74
N ALA A 27 15.87 -2.85 -0.82
CA ALA A 27 15.43 -2.11 -2.00
C ALA A 27 16.37 -0.93 -2.31
N ARG A 28 16.86 -0.21 -1.28
CA ARG A 28 17.88 0.82 -1.47
C ARG A 28 19.20 0.26 -1.99
N ASN A 29 19.66 -0.86 -1.44
CA ASN A 29 20.85 -1.56 -1.93
C ASN A 29 20.69 -1.96 -3.41
N ALA A 30 19.54 -2.52 -3.79
CA ALA A 30 19.24 -2.85 -5.18
C ALA A 30 19.16 -1.60 -6.10
N MET A 31 18.66 -0.48 -5.59
CA MET A 31 18.68 0.80 -6.32
C MET A 31 20.09 1.30 -6.60
N PHE A 32 21.03 1.16 -5.66
CA PHE A 32 22.42 1.52 -5.90
C PHE A 32 23.03 0.72 -7.06
N HIS A 33 22.71 -0.58 -7.16
CA HIS A 33 23.11 -1.39 -8.31
C HIS A 33 22.47 -0.91 -9.62
N ARG A 34 21.19 -0.51 -9.61
CA ARG A 34 20.53 0.06 -10.82
C ARG A 34 21.11 1.41 -11.25
N TYR A 35 21.47 2.27 -10.29
CA TYR A 35 22.19 3.51 -10.59
C TYR A 35 23.54 3.22 -11.24
N ALA A 36 24.28 2.21 -10.76
CA ALA A 36 25.52 1.76 -11.38
C ALA A 36 25.32 1.21 -12.81
N LEU A 37 24.13 0.68 -13.11
CA LEU A 37 23.75 0.20 -14.45
C LEU A 37 23.12 1.28 -15.36
N ASN A 38 23.25 2.57 -14.99
CA ASN A 38 22.84 3.71 -15.82
C ASN A 38 21.32 3.82 -16.09
N GLU A 39 20.47 3.33 -15.17
CA GLU A 39 19.03 3.52 -15.31
C GLU A 39 18.64 5.00 -15.11
N LYS A 40 17.86 5.57 -16.04
CA LYS A 40 17.60 7.01 -16.09
C LYS A 40 16.73 7.55 -14.94
N ARG A 41 15.82 6.74 -14.36
CA ARG A 41 14.83 7.17 -13.35
C ARG A 41 14.47 6.05 -12.36
N PRO A 42 15.43 5.49 -11.61
CA PRO A 42 15.12 4.50 -10.60
C PRO A 42 14.34 5.17 -9.45
N LYS A 43 13.37 4.44 -8.90
CA LYS A 43 12.51 4.91 -7.81
C LYS A 43 12.39 3.79 -6.80
N GLU A 44 12.61 4.10 -5.53
CA GLU A 44 12.57 3.13 -4.43
C GLU A 44 11.21 2.43 -4.35
N SER A 45 10.14 3.21 -4.51
CA SER A 45 8.76 2.70 -4.49
C SER A 45 8.43 1.71 -5.61
N LYS A 46 9.23 1.65 -6.69
CA LYS A 46 9.08 0.61 -7.72
C LYS A 46 9.69 -0.73 -7.31
N MET A 47 10.64 -0.73 -6.39
CA MET A 47 11.24 -1.94 -5.82
C MET A 47 10.49 -2.36 -4.56
N PHE A 48 10.27 -1.43 -3.64
CA PHE A 48 9.52 -1.65 -2.42
C PHE A 48 8.87 -0.35 -1.93
N ASP A 49 7.55 -0.35 -1.76
CA ASP A 49 6.82 0.77 -1.17
C ASP A 49 6.59 0.54 0.33
N ALA A 50 7.57 0.96 1.13
CA ALA A 50 7.51 0.83 2.58
C ALA A 50 6.33 1.58 3.20
N ARG A 51 5.88 2.69 2.58
CA ARG A 51 4.71 3.45 3.08
C ARG A 51 3.43 2.67 2.89
N LYS A 52 3.28 2.01 1.74
CA LYS A 52 2.14 1.12 1.47
C LYS A 52 2.16 -0.08 2.42
N ALA A 53 3.32 -0.72 2.60
CA ALA A 53 3.47 -1.86 3.51
C ALA A 53 3.14 -1.50 4.97
N LYS A 54 3.59 -0.33 5.46
CA LYS A 54 3.24 0.16 6.81
C LYS A 54 1.73 0.39 6.96
N ARG A 55 1.06 0.95 5.95
CA ARG A 55 -0.40 1.14 5.97
C ARG A 55 -1.16 -0.18 5.96
N GLU A 56 -0.72 -1.15 5.17
CA GLU A 56 -1.31 -2.49 5.14
C GLU A 56 -1.15 -3.19 6.50
N LEU A 57 0.02 -3.09 7.11
CA LEU A 57 0.26 -3.64 8.45
C LEU A 57 -0.65 -3.02 9.51
N GLU A 58 -0.83 -1.70 9.52
CA GLU A 58 -1.76 -1.02 10.45
C GLU A 58 -3.20 -1.49 10.24
N ARG A 59 -3.62 -1.72 9.00
CA ARG A 59 -4.97 -2.20 8.65
C ARG A 59 -5.21 -3.62 9.12
N ASP A 60 -4.25 -4.52 8.89
CA ASP A 60 -4.34 -5.92 9.31
C ASP A 60 -4.46 -6.05 10.83
N ILE A 61 -3.74 -5.21 11.59
CA ILE A 61 -3.77 -5.22 13.05
C ILE A 61 -5.07 -4.62 13.60
N THR A 62 -5.62 -3.61 12.93
CA THR A 62 -6.86 -2.94 13.33
C THR A 62 -8.11 -3.75 12.95
N GLY A 63 -7.97 -4.80 12.12
CA GLY A 63 -9.08 -5.66 11.70
C GLY A 63 -9.89 -5.09 10.54
N ASP A 64 -9.42 -4.01 9.91
CA ASP A 64 -10.11 -3.27 8.84
C ASP A 64 -9.59 -3.67 7.45
N ALA A 65 -9.01 -4.87 7.34
CA ALA A 65 -8.19 -5.32 6.22
C ALA A 65 -8.93 -5.30 4.86
N ASN A 66 -10.27 -5.35 4.86
CA ASN A 66 -11.08 -5.47 3.64
C ASN A 66 -12.14 -4.38 3.44
N ASN A 67 -12.47 -3.53 4.42
CA ASN A 67 -13.54 -2.52 4.25
C ASN A 67 -13.23 -1.48 3.15
N TRP A 68 -11.95 -1.20 2.90
CA TRP A 68 -11.54 -0.28 1.83
C TRP A 68 -11.65 -0.89 0.42
N ARG A 69 -11.64 -2.23 0.29
CA ARG A 69 -11.86 -2.94 -0.98
C ARG A 69 -13.33 -3.22 -1.22
N SER A 70 -14.07 -3.49 -0.15
CA SER A 70 -15.51 -3.74 -0.16
C SER A 70 -16.34 -2.48 0.01
N SER A 71 -15.78 -1.28 -0.24
CA SER A 71 -16.54 -0.04 -0.18
C SER A 71 -17.58 -0.08 -1.30
N ASN A 72 -18.74 -0.64 -0.96
CA ASN A 72 -19.89 -0.73 -1.81
C ASN A 72 -20.22 0.70 -2.22
N VAL A 73 -20.15 0.98 -3.51
CA VAL A 73 -20.38 2.32 -4.04
C VAL A 73 -21.81 2.79 -3.78
N ASN A 74 -22.71 1.88 -3.39
CA ASN A 74 -24.04 2.20 -2.87
C ASN A 74 -24.07 2.77 -1.45
N GLU A 75 -23.04 2.53 -0.64
CA GLU A 75 -22.88 3.06 0.72
C GLU A 75 -22.03 4.34 0.74
N LEU A 76 -21.22 4.54 -0.30
CA LEU A 76 -20.49 5.79 -0.54
C LEU A 76 -21.47 6.83 -1.12
N GLY A 77 -21.78 7.87 -0.35
CA GLY A 77 -22.79 8.89 -0.68
C GLY A 77 -22.65 9.52 -2.09
N SER A 78 -23.67 10.27 -2.51
CA SER A 78 -23.87 10.75 -3.89
C SER A 78 -22.63 11.35 -4.59
N LYS A 79 -21.76 12.04 -3.84
CA LYS A 79 -20.51 12.63 -4.36
C LYS A 79 -19.50 11.58 -4.84
N ALA A 80 -19.35 10.47 -4.12
CA ALA A 80 -18.41 9.41 -4.49
C ALA A 80 -18.88 8.65 -5.74
N LYS A 81 -20.19 8.41 -5.88
CA LYS A 81 -20.79 7.86 -7.11
C LYS A 81 -20.55 8.76 -8.32
N ALA A 82 -20.66 10.08 -8.16
CA ALA A 82 -20.43 11.02 -9.25
C ALA A 82 -18.98 10.98 -9.76
N VAL A 83 -18.00 10.94 -8.85
CA VAL A 83 -16.58 10.84 -9.19
C VAL A 83 -16.26 9.52 -9.91
N GLN A 84 -16.86 8.41 -9.47
CA GLN A 84 -16.65 7.12 -10.10
C GLN A 84 -17.24 7.07 -11.51
N ARG A 85 -18.49 7.53 -11.69
CA ARG A 85 -19.13 7.63 -13.02
C ARG A 85 -18.34 8.52 -13.98
N PHE A 86 -17.78 9.61 -13.46
CA PHE A 86 -16.93 10.50 -14.24
C PHE A 86 -15.63 9.80 -14.69
N ASN A 87 -14.95 9.10 -13.77
CA ASN A 87 -13.75 8.32 -14.09
C ASN A 87 -14.04 7.18 -15.09
N ASP A 88 -15.18 6.50 -14.97
CA ASP A 88 -15.60 5.45 -15.89
C ASP A 88 -15.90 6.01 -17.29
N ALA A 89 -16.54 7.18 -17.37
CA ALA A 89 -16.79 7.87 -18.63
C ALA A 89 -15.48 8.31 -19.32
N ILE A 90 -14.53 8.83 -18.57
CA ILE A 90 -13.19 9.16 -19.05
C ILE A 90 -12.50 7.90 -19.60
N ARG A 91 -12.49 6.81 -18.83
CA ARG A 91 -11.88 5.54 -19.28
C ARG A 91 -12.54 4.99 -20.54
N ALA A 92 -13.86 5.05 -20.65
CA ALA A 92 -14.58 4.59 -21.83
C ALA A 92 -14.29 5.44 -23.07
N HIS A 93 -14.12 6.75 -22.89
CA HIS A 93 -13.81 7.68 -23.99
C HIS A 93 -12.37 7.48 -24.49
N PHE A 94 -11.39 7.44 -23.58
CA PHE A 94 -9.98 7.31 -23.94
C PHE A 94 -9.56 5.86 -24.25
N GLY A 95 -10.28 4.86 -23.74
CA GLY A 95 -10.06 3.45 -24.08
C GLY A 95 -10.56 3.05 -25.47
N LYS A 96 -11.40 3.88 -26.11
CA LYS A 96 -11.84 3.69 -27.50
C LYS A 96 -10.95 4.37 -28.55
N GLN A 97 -9.94 5.13 -28.12
CA GLN A 97 -9.01 5.86 -29.00
C GLN A 97 -7.67 5.14 -29.23
N LEU A 98 -7.55 3.88 -28.78
CA LEU A 98 -6.49 2.92 -29.12
C LEU A 98 -7.13 1.78 -29.92
#